data_AF-A0A966YNA5-F1
#
_entry.id   AF-A0A966YNA5-F1
#
_cell.length_a   1.000
_cell.length_b   1.000
_cell.length_c   1.000
_cell.angle_alpha   90.00
_cell.angle_beta   90.00
_cell.angle_gamma   90.00
#
_symmetry.space_group_name_H-M   'P 1'
#
loop_
_entity.id
_entity.type
_entity.pdbx_description
1 polymer ?
#
loop_
_entity_poly.entity_id
_entity_poly.type
_entity_poly.pdbx_seq_one_letter_code
_entity_poly.pdbx_strand_id
1 'polypeptide(L)'
;MNEHPERRQTRASPEEAALNMRTRLRLVAFALALTFVGTACTAEEIALFIESTAPTRDVLTDDELLRLRMCESTDNYQAVSPSGTYRGAYQFDQPTWNGVAERHFPWLVNLDPVDVNPWWQDAMTRALWSERGAQPWPVCGKRV
;
A
#
# COMPACT_ATOMS: atom_id res chain seq x y z
N MET A 1 78.14 -5.34 -12.61
CA MET A 1 77.49 -6.15 -13.65
C MET A 1 76.02 -6.23 -13.27
N ASN A 2 75.16 -5.68 -14.11
CA ASN A 2 73.79 -5.29 -13.81
C ASN A 2 72.83 -6.49 -13.89
N GLU A 3 71.68 -6.41 -13.20
CA GLU A 3 70.36 -6.55 -13.83
C GLU A 3 69.23 -6.25 -12.82
N HIS A 4 68.34 -5.35 -13.21
CA HIS A 4 67.15 -4.92 -12.48
C HIS A 4 65.94 -5.40 -13.31
N PRO A 5 65.04 -6.25 -12.80
CA PRO A 5 63.91 -6.70 -13.60
C PRO A 5 62.85 -5.60 -13.68
N GLU A 6 62.63 -5.07 -14.88
CA GLU A 6 61.52 -4.17 -15.17
C GLU A 6 60.18 -4.87 -14.93
N ARG A 7 59.37 -4.25 -14.07
CA ARG A 7 57.98 -4.65 -13.82
C ARG A 7 57.15 -4.28 -15.04
N ARG A 8 56.93 -5.23 -15.96
CA ARG A 8 56.07 -5.05 -17.14
C ARG A 8 54.63 -4.79 -16.68
N GLN A 9 54.22 -3.53 -16.69
CA GLN A 9 52.87 -3.09 -16.36
C GLN A 9 51.97 -3.38 -17.56
N THR A 10 51.20 -4.47 -17.52
CA THR A 10 50.17 -4.79 -18.51
C THR A 10 48.99 -3.81 -18.35
N ARG A 11 49.03 -2.69 -19.10
CA ARG A 11 47.81 -1.91 -19.36
C ARG A 11 46.93 -2.70 -20.31
N ALA A 12 45.70 -3.01 -19.88
CA ALA A 12 44.68 -3.59 -20.75
C ALA A 12 44.45 -2.70 -21.98
N SER A 13 44.26 -3.33 -23.14
CA SER A 13 44.00 -2.64 -24.41
C SER A 13 42.68 -1.83 -24.34
N PRO A 14 42.55 -0.69 -25.05
CA PRO A 14 41.29 0.07 -25.10
C PRO A 14 40.06 -0.78 -25.47
N GLU A 15 40.25 -1.82 -26.28
CA GLU A 15 39.20 -2.77 -26.66
C GLU A 15 38.79 -3.70 -25.50
N GLU A 16 39.75 -4.15 -24.68
CA GLU A 16 39.49 -4.94 -23.46
C GLU A 16 38.80 -4.09 -22.39
N ALA A 17 39.17 -2.81 -22.26
CA ALA A 17 38.50 -1.85 -21.39
C ALA A 17 37.04 -1.61 -21.83
N ALA A 18 36.78 -1.48 -23.14
CA ALA A 18 35.45 -1.29 -23.69
C ALA A 18 34.57 -2.56 -23.58
N LEU A 19 35.15 -3.76 -23.78
CA LEU A 19 34.45 -5.04 -23.58
C LEU A 19 34.11 -5.26 -22.10
N ASN A 20 35.02 -4.89 -21.19
CA ASN A 20 34.78 -4.91 -19.74
C ASN A 20 33.72 -3.89 -19.32
N MET A 21 33.70 -2.70 -19.91
CA MET A 21 32.68 -1.68 -19.63
C MET A 21 31.29 -2.11 -20.11
N ARG A 22 31.18 -2.68 -21.33
CA ARG A 22 29.93 -3.22 -21.88
C ARG A 22 29.42 -4.42 -21.08
N THR A 23 30.31 -5.29 -20.63
CA THR A 23 29.98 -6.45 -19.77
C THR A 23 29.54 -5.98 -18.38
N ARG A 24 30.23 -5.00 -17.79
CA ARG A 24 29.83 -4.37 -16.52
C ARG A 24 28.49 -3.64 -16.63
N LEU A 25 28.24 -2.90 -17.71
CA LEU A 25 26.94 -2.26 -17.97
C LEU A 25 25.81 -3.29 -18.08
N ARG A 26 26.04 -4.42 -18.77
CA ARG A 26 25.06 -5.51 -18.86
C ARG A 26 24.81 -6.17 -17.51
N LEU A 27 25.85 -6.45 -16.72
CA LEU A 27 25.70 -7.04 -15.39
C LEU A 27 25.02 -6.09 -14.40
N VAL A 28 25.33 -4.79 -14.47
CA VAL A 28 24.66 -3.74 -13.67
C VAL A 28 23.19 -3.61 -14.09
N ALA A 29 22.88 -3.62 -15.39
CA ALA A 29 21.50 -3.59 -15.87
C ALA A 29 20.72 -4.86 -15.47
N PHE A 30 21.35 -6.03 -15.49
CA PHE A 30 20.75 -7.29 -15.05
C PHE A 30 20.54 -7.32 -13.53
N ALA A 31 21.48 -6.79 -12.75
CA ALA A 31 21.36 -6.64 -11.30
C ALA A 31 20.26 -5.64 -10.92
N LEU A 32 20.15 -4.51 -11.63
CA LEU A 32 19.06 -3.54 -11.48
C LEU A 32 17.70 -4.13 -11.87
N ALA A 33 17.63 -4.93 -12.94
CA ALA A 33 16.40 -5.61 -13.32
C ALA A 33 15.97 -6.67 -12.28
N LEU A 34 16.93 -7.36 -11.64
CA LEU A 34 16.63 -8.31 -10.56
C LEU A 34 16.15 -7.65 -9.27
N THR A 35 16.55 -6.41 -8.98
CA THR A 35 16.14 -5.71 -7.73
C THR A 35 14.78 -5.00 -7.82
N PHE A 36 14.22 -4.81 -9.02
CA PHE A 36 12.96 -4.08 -9.23
C PHE A 36 11.68 -4.94 -9.15
N VAL A 37 11.77 -6.24 -8.87
CA VAL A 37 10.61 -7.17 -8.87
C VAL A 37 9.72 -7.04 -7.61
N GLY A 38 10.13 -6.27 -6.59
CA GLY A 38 9.59 -6.41 -5.23
C GLY A 38 8.53 -5.39 -4.75
N THR A 39 8.05 -4.45 -5.56
CA THR A 39 7.19 -3.34 -5.06
C THR A 39 5.80 -3.25 -5.68
N ALA A 40 5.42 -4.18 -6.54
CA ALA A 40 4.06 -4.23 -7.07
C ALA A 40 3.22 -5.22 -6.26
N CYS A 41 1.95 -4.89 -6.01
CA CYS A 41 0.98 -5.88 -5.57
C CYS A 41 1.01 -7.05 -6.54
N THR A 42 0.99 -8.27 -6.01
CA THR A 42 0.90 -9.45 -6.85
C THR A 42 -0.49 -9.50 -7.51
N ALA A 43 -0.58 -10.14 -8.68
CA ALA A 43 -1.87 -10.34 -9.33
C ALA A 43 -2.86 -11.10 -8.42
N GLU A 44 -2.35 -11.98 -7.56
CA GLU A 44 -3.12 -12.72 -6.58
C GLU A 44 -3.70 -11.81 -5.48
N GLU A 45 -2.93 -10.85 -4.98
CA GLU A 45 -3.41 -9.86 -4.00
C GLU A 45 -4.51 -8.96 -4.59
N ILE A 46 -4.34 -8.53 -5.84
CA ILE A 46 -5.35 -7.72 -6.53
C ILE A 46 -6.64 -8.54 -6.72
N ALA A 47 -6.52 -9.80 -7.16
CA ALA A 47 -7.66 -10.68 -7.31
C ALA A 47 -8.38 -10.92 -5.97
N LEU A 48 -7.63 -11.13 -4.89
CA LEU A 48 -8.20 -11.28 -3.55
C LEU A 48 -8.95 -10.03 -3.10
N PHE A 49 -8.40 -8.83 -3.32
CA PHE A 49 -9.11 -7.58 -3.00
C PHE A 49 -10.40 -7.43 -3.81
N ILE A 50 -10.35 -7.66 -5.13
CA ILE A 50 -11.52 -7.55 -6.00
C ILE A 50 -12.62 -8.53 -5.58
N GLU A 51 -12.26 -9.79 -5.35
CA GLU A 51 -13.21 -10.84 -4.96
C GLU A 51 -13.81 -10.58 -3.57
N SER A 52 -12.96 -10.28 -2.58
CA SER A 52 -13.42 -10.05 -1.20
C SER A 52 -14.30 -8.81 -1.06
N THR A 53 -14.08 -7.77 -1.86
CA THR A 53 -14.87 -6.55 -1.80
C THR A 53 -16.05 -6.54 -2.78
N ALA A 54 -16.12 -7.46 -3.74
CA ALA A 54 -17.20 -7.52 -4.73
C ALA A 54 -18.62 -7.40 -4.15
N PRO A 55 -18.96 -7.98 -2.98
CA PRO A 55 -20.32 -7.90 -2.45
C PRO A 55 -20.74 -6.48 -2.02
N THR A 56 -19.78 -5.61 -1.68
CA THR A 56 -20.08 -4.30 -1.06
C THR A 56 -19.41 -3.12 -1.76
N ARG A 57 -18.49 -3.35 -2.72
CA ARG A 57 -17.68 -2.29 -3.35
C ARG A 57 -18.50 -1.17 -4.03
N ASP A 58 -19.71 -1.47 -4.48
CA ASP A 58 -20.54 -0.54 -5.25
C ASP A 58 -21.60 0.18 -4.40
N VAL A 59 -21.66 -0.08 -3.08
CA VAL A 59 -22.68 0.55 -2.19
C VAL A 59 -22.41 2.02 -1.92
N LEU A 60 -21.15 2.45 -2.08
CA LEU A 60 -20.73 3.84 -2.06
C LEU A 60 -19.71 4.07 -3.17
N THR A 61 -19.93 5.10 -3.96
CA THR A 61 -18.97 5.63 -4.94
C THR A 61 -17.75 6.23 -4.23
N ASP A 62 -16.65 6.40 -4.97
CA ASP A 62 -15.43 7.00 -4.42
C ASP A 62 -15.65 8.47 -3.98
N ASP A 63 -16.51 9.21 -4.69
CA ASP A 63 -16.91 10.58 -4.35
C ASP A 63 -17.71 10.64 -3.05
N GLU A 64 -18.62 9.69 -2.83
CA GLU A 64 -19.42 9.55 -1.61
C GLU A 64 -18.53 9.21 -0.40
N LEU A 65 -17.60 8.26 -0.58
CA LEU A 65 -16.58 7.97 0.42
C LEU A 65 -15.73 9.21 0.73
N LEU A 66 -15.35 9.99 -0.30
CA LEU A 66 -14.58 11.22 -0.12
C LEU A 66 -15.34 12.26 0.71
N ARG A 67 -16.63 12.49 0.41
CA ARG A 67 -17.47 13.40 1.19
C ARG A 67 -17.54 12.98 2.66
N LEU A 68 -17.70 11.67 2.90
CA LEU A 68 -17.76 11.13 4.25
C LEU A 68 -16.45 11.39 5.02
N ARG A 69 -15.30 10.94 4.49
CA ARG A 69 -14.01 11.12 5.18
C ARG A 69 -13.54 12.57 5.25
N MET A 70 -13.90 13.42 4.28
CA MET A 70 -13.67 14.85 4.39
C MET A 70 -14.40 15.45 5.59
N CYS A 71 -15.64 15.02 5.85
CA CYS A 71 -16.39 15.46 7.02
C CYS A 71 -15.87 14.87 8.33
N GLU A 72 -15.49 13.59 8.34
CA GLU A 72 -15.05 12.87 9.54
C GLU A 72 -13.62 13.23 9.99
N SER A 73 -12.70 13.37 9.04
CA SER A 73 -11.26 13.48 9.33
C SER A 73 -10.51 14.46 8.44
N THR A 74 -11.20 15.18 7.54
CA THR A 74 -10.55 15.98 6.49
C THR A 74 -9.65 15.13 5.59
N ASP A 75 -10.16 13.96 5.17
CA ASP A 75 -9.47 13.01 4.27
C ASP A 75 -8.15 12.46 4.84
N ASN A 76 -8.09 12.28 6.16
CA ASN A 76 -6.89 11.79 6.84
C ASN A 76 -7.06 10.34 7.31
N TYR A 77 -6.49 9.40 6.55
CA TYR A 77 -6.47 7.96 6.87
C TYR A 77 -5.72 7.58 8.14
N GLN A 78 -4.94 8.50 8.72
CA GLN A 78 -4.20 8.30 9.97
C GLN A 78 -4.79 9.15 11.12
N ALA A 79 -6.00 9.68 10.95
CA ALA A 79 -6.63 10.49 11.98
C ALA A 79 -6.86 9.69 13.27
N VAL A 80 -6.57 10.33 14.40
CA VAL A 80 -6.92 9.85 15.73
C VAL A 80 -7.66 10.98 16.42
N SER A 81 -8.88 10.70 16.86
CA SER A 81 -9.67 11.66 17.63
C SER A 81 -8.93 12.13 18.90
N PRO A 82 -9.24 13.31 19.45
CA PRO A 82 -8.60 13.80 20.68
C PRO A 82 -8.74 12.86 21.88
N SER A 83 -9.82 12.07 21.95
CA SER A 83 -10.02 11.06 22.99
C SER A 83 -9.25 9.76 22.73
N GLY A 84 -8.71 9.58 21.52
CA GLY A 84 -8.12 8.33 21.06
C GLY A 84 -9.12 7.19 20.89
N THR A 85 -10.43 7.46 20.82
CA THR A 85 -11.46 6.40 20.68
C THR A 85 -11.71 6.07 19.22
N TYR A 86 -11.88 7.12 18.40
CA TYR A 86 -12.15 7.02 16.98
C TYR A 86 -10.88 7.21 16.17
N ARG A 87 -10.71 6.36 15.15
CA ARG A 87 -9.47 6.19 14.41
C ARG A 87 -9.72 6.02 12.91
N GLY A 88 -8.74 6.40 12.10
CA GLY A 88 -8.75 6.29 10.64
C GLY A 88 -9.63 7.35 9.97
N ALA A 89 -9.67 7.32 8.63
CA ALA A 89 -10.35 8.33 7.80
C ALA A 89 -11.85 8.45 8.13
N TYR A 90 -12.45 7.35 8.55
CA TYR A 90 -13.88 7.22 8.83
C TYR A 90 -14.21 7.16 10.32
N GLN A 91 -13.21 7.43 11.18
CA GLN A 91 -13.41 7.57 12.62
C GLN A 91 -14.08 6.35 13.25
N PHE A 92 -13.62 5.14 12.91
CA PHE A 92 -14.08 3.90 13.53
C PHE A 92 -13.66 3.81 15.00
N ASP A 93 -14.52 3.26 15.86
CA ASP A 93 -14.07 2.66 17.12
C ASP A 93 -13.64 1.20 16.91
N GLN A 94 -12.82 0.68 17.82
CA GLN A 94 -12.26 -0.68 17.69
C GLN A 94 -13.34 -1.79 17.69
N PRO A 95 -14.36 -1.77 18.56
CA PRO A 95 -15.41 -2.79 18.54
C PRO A 95 -16.17 -2.85 17.21
N THR A 96 -16.48 -1.69 16.62
CA THR A 96 -17.17 -1.60 15.34
C THR A 96 -16.26 -2.10 14.22
N TRP A 97 -14.99 -1.68 14.20
CA TRP A 97 -13.99 -2.18 13.26
C TRP A 97 -13.89 -3.70 13.31
N ASN A 98 -13.64 -4.27 14.49
CA ASN A 98 -13.52 -5.71 14.66
C ASN A 98 -14.78 -6.46 14.21
N GLY A 99 -15.96 -5.95 14.56
CA GLY A 99 -17.22 -6.58 14.15
C GLY A 99 -17.38 -6.62 12.63
N VAL A 100 -17.06 -5.54 11.92
CA VAL A 100 -17.12 -5.53 10.44
C VAL A 100 -16.07 -6.47 9.86
N ALA A 101 -14.84 -6.45 10.40
CA ALA A 101 -13.75 -7.31 9.94
C ALA A 101 -14.09 -8.80 10.12
N GLU A 102 -14.66 -9.20 11.25
CA GLU A 102 -15.09 -10.59 11.49
C GLU A 102 -16.08 -11.09 10.45
N ARG A 103 -16.96 -10.22 9.95
CA ARG A 103 -18.00 -10.58 8.97
C ARG A 103 -17.52 -10.54 7.52
N HIS A 104 -16.64 -9.60 7.17
CA HIS A 104 -16.28 -9.34 5.76
C HIS A 104 -14.81 -9.58 5.45
N PHE A 105 -13.91 -9.24 6.38
CA PHE A 105 -12.47 -9.21 6.14
C PHE A 105 -11.69 -9.76 7.34
N PRO A 106 -11.72 -11.08 7.60
CA PRO A 106 -11.20 -11.67 8.84
C PRO A 106 -9.71 -11.39 9.12
N TRP A 107 -8.92 -11.09 8.08
CA TRP A 107 -7.51 -10.71 8.21
C TRP A 107 -7.29 -9.29 8.77
N LEU A 108 -8.36 -8.48 8.90
CA LEU A 108 -8.30 -7.13 9.48
C LEU A 108 -8.74 -7.08 10.95
N VAL A 109 -9.16 -8.21 11.53
CA VAL A 109 -9.59 -8.28 12.92
C VAL A 109 -8.42 -7.92 13.85
N ASN A 110 -8.69 -7.08 14.85
CA ASN A 110 -7.71 -6.54 15.82
C ASN A 110 -6.63 -5.63 15.23
N LEU A 111 -6.69 -5.28 13.95
CA LEU A 111 -5.85 -4.20 13.42
C LEU A 111 -6.42 -2.84 13.82
N ASP A 112 -5.54 -1.88 14.09
CA ASP A 112 -5.94 -0.49 14.29
C ASP A 112 -6.24 0.15 12.93
N PRO A 113 -7.39 0.83 12.74
CA PRO A 113 -7.69 1.54 11.50
C PRO A 113 -6.55 2.42 10.97
N VAL A 114 -5.76 3.09 11.83
CA VAL A 114 -4.67 3.98 11.35
C VAL A 114 -3.47 3.22 10.77
N ASP A 115 -3.32 1.95 11.13
CA ASP A 115 -2.25 1.08 10.63
C ASP A 115 -2.67 0.31 9.37
N VAL A 116 -3.94 0.46 8.94
CA VAL A 116 -4.52 -0.26 7.81
C VAL A 116 -4.53 0.62 6.57
N ASN A 117 -4.16 0.03 5.43
CA ASN A 117 -4.07 0.73 4.14
C ASN A 117 -5.39 1.43 3.76
N PRO A 118 -5.34 2.59 3.09
CA PRO A 118 -6.53 3.39 2.76
C PRO A 118 -7.68 2.63 2.09
N TRP A 119 -7.37 1.81 1.09
CA TRP A 119 -8.40 1.04 0.37
C TRP A 119 -9.10 -0.01 1.23
N TRP A 120 -8.43 -0.52 2.27
CA TRP A 120 -9.05 -1.42 3.24
C TRP A 120 -9.96 -0.66 4.20
N GLN A 121 -9.60 0.56 4.60
CA GLN A 121 -10.52 1.42 5.34
C GLN A 121 -11.76 1.77 4.51
N ASP A 122 -11.60 2.06 3.22
CA ASP A 122 -12.72 2.30 2.29
C ASP A 122 -13.62 1.07 2.15
N ALA A 123 -13.03 -0.12 2.00
CA ALA A 123 -13.77 -1.39 1.94
C ALA A 123 -14.54 -1.68 3.25
N MET A 124 -13.91 -1.44 4.40
CA MET A 124 -14.55 -1.56 5.72
C MET A 124 -15.74 -0.60 5.87
N THR A 125 -15.60 0.64 5.40
CA THR A 125 -16.69 1.64 5.39
C THR A 125 -17.83 1.20 4.49
N ARG A 126 -17.55 0.75 3.27
CA ARG A 126 -18.57 0.20 2.36
C ARG A 126 -19.29 -0.99 2.97
N ALA A 127 -18.56 -1.92 3.57
CA ALA A 127 -19.14 -3.06 4.26
C ALA A 127 -20.09 -2.62 5.39
N LEU A 128 -19.67 -1.72 6.27
CA LEU A 128 -20.52 -1.20 7.34
C LEU A 128 -21.74 -0.42 6.80
N TRP A 129 -21.57 0.37 5.74
CA TRP A 129 -22.66 1.09 5.09
C TRP A 129 -23.69 0.13 4.48
N SER A 130 -23.24 -0.99 3.90
CA SER A 130 -24.15 -2.02 3.38
C SER A 130 -25.03 -2.63 4.47
N GLU A 131 -24.54 -2.68 5.71
CA GLU A 131 -25.26 -3.24 6.86
C GLU A 131 -26.18 -2.25 7.55
N ARG A 132 -25.76 -0.98 7.67
CA ARG A 132 -26.39 0.00 8.57
C ARG A 132 -26.71 1.35 7.91
N GLY A 133 -26.41 1.50 6.62
CA GLY A 133 -26.46 2.79 5.93
C GLY A 133 -25.66 3.85 6.67
N ALA A 134 -26.21 5.07 6.73
CA ALA A 134 -25.57 6.22 7.37
C ALA A 134 -25.59 6.19 8.92
N GLN A 135 -26.21 5.19 9.57
CA GLN A 135 -26.46 5.21 11.02
C GLN A 135 -25.19 5.36 11.88
N PRO A 136 -24.03 4.74 11.55
CA PRO A 136 -22.78 4.92 12.30
C PRO A 136 -22.19 6.33 12.21
N TRP A 137 -22.56 7.10 11.18
CA TRP A 137 -22.09 8.46 10.94
C TRP A 137 -23.28 9.44 10.94
N PRO A 138 -23.92 9.70 12.10
CA PRO A 138 -25.22 10.38 12.17
C PRO A 138 -25.20 11.85 11.68
N VAL A 139 -24.01 12.46 11.60
CA VAL A 139 -23.82 13.81 11.08
C VAL A 139 -23.26 13.77 9.66
N CYS A 140 -22.10 13.15 9.46
CA CYS A 140 -21.41 13.15 8.17
C CYS A 140 -22.05 12.24 7.13
N GLY A 141 -22.70 11.14 7.54
CA GLY A 141 -23.44 10.26 6.64
C GLY A 141 -24.62 10.92 5.94
N LYS A 142 -25.08 12.09 6.41
CA LYS A 142 -26.10 12.91 5.72
C LYS A 142 -25.56 13.69 4.53
N ARG A 143 -24.23 13.73 4.35
CA ARG A 143 -23.53 14.49 3.31
C ARG A 143 -22.99 13.59 2.19
N VAL A 144 -23.27 12.29 2.30
CA VAL A 144 -22.89 11.26 1.35
C VAL A 144 -23.86 11.29 0.19
#